data_AF-A0A7J2PQ40-F1
#
_entry.id   AF-A0A7J2PQ40-F1
#
_cell.length_a   1.000
_cell.length_b   1.000
_cell.length_c   1.000
_cell.angle_alpha   90.00
_cell.angle_beta   90.00
_cell.angle_gamma   90.00
#
_symmetry.space_group_name_H-M   'P 1'
#
loop_
_entity.id
_entity.type
_entity.pdbx_description
1 polymer ?
#
loop_
_entity_poly.entity_id
_entity_poly.type
_entity_poly.pdbx_seq_one_letter_code
_entity_poly.pdbx_strand_id
1 'polypeptide(L)' 'MIIGLWSEERDPKRIQRILEKVGKLWGDSPDLRFGQFIQNIFGSAIRNQPVYFKEDDEVEKILDYLLGRKKS' A
#
# COMPACT_ATOMS: atom_id res chain seq x y z
N MET A 1 1.52 6.91 -36.55
CA MET A 1 2.63 6.25 -35.82
C MET A 1 3.26 7.30 -34.92
N ILE A 2 2.81 7.37 -33.67
CA ILE A 2 3.50 8.09 -32.58
C ILE A 2 3.78 7.01 -31.54
N ILE A 3 5.02 6.54 -31.52
CA ILE A 3 5.56 5.62 -30.53
C ILE A 3 6.42 6.48 -29.59
N GLY A 4 6.18 6.41 -28.28
CA GLY A 4 7.15 6.92 -27.30
C GLY A 4 6.68 7.94 -26.27
N LEU A 5 5.47 7.80 -25.70
CA LEU A 5 5.20 8.33 -24.36
C LEU A 5 4.95 7.13 -23.46
N TRP A 6 5.98 6.78 -22.69
CA TRP A 6 6.04 5.70 -21.73
C TRP A 6 4.83 5.72 -20.80
N SER A 7 3.79 4.92 -21.08
CA SER A 7 3.04 4.33 -19.98
C SER A 7 3.81 3.09 -19.60
N GLU A 8 4.63 3.16 -18.55
CA GLU A 8 5.06 1.92 -17.92
C GLU A 8 3.78 1.20 -17.49
N GLU A 9 3.47 0.13 -18.22
CA GLU A 9 2.32 -0.71 -17.94
C GLU A 9 2.49 -1.23 -16.51
N ARG A 10 1.53 -0.89 -15.64
CA ARG A 10 1.62 -1.24 -14.22
C ARG A 10 1.65 -2.77 -14.08
N ASP A 11 2.69 -3.33 -13.46
CA ASP A 11 2.84 -4.77 -13.25
C ASP A 11 1.59 -5.35 -12.54
N PRO A 12 0.78 -6.21 -13.18
CA PRO A 12 -0.43 -6.76 -12.55
C PRO A 12 -0.11 -7.62 -11.32
N LYS A 13 1.09 -8.19 -11.22
CA LYS A 13 1.52 -8.96 -10.05
C LYS A 13 1.64 -8.11 -8.79
N ARG A 14 1.73 -6.77 -8.92
CA ARG A 14 1.75 -5.84 -7.78
C ARG A 14 0.53 -5.99 -6.88
N ILE A 15 -0.64 -6.26 -7.46
CA ILE A 15 -1.91 -6.34 -6.72
C ILE A 15 -1.82 -7.45 -5.68
N GLN A 16 -1.43 -8.65 -6.11
CA GLN A 16 -1.32 -9.80 -5.24
C GLN A 16 -0.25 -9.59 -4.14
N ARG A 17 0.92 -9.05 -4.50
CA ARG A 17 1.98 -8.76 -3.52
C ARG A 17 1.53 -7.78 -2.44
N ILE A 18 0.84 -6.70 -2.83
CA ILE A 18 0.31 -5.70 -1.90
C ILE A 18 -0.76 -6.33 -1.00
N LEU A 19 -1.71 -7.09 -1.57
CA LEU A 19 -2.77 -7.73 -0.80
C LEU A 19 -2.23 -8.75 0.21
N GLU A 20 -1.18 -9.49 -0.13
CA GLU A 20 -0.53 -10.43 0.81
C GLU A 20 0.10 -9.70 2.00
N LYS A 21 0.75 -8.56 1.76
CA LYS A 21 1.35 -7.74 2.82
C LYS A 21 0.28 -7.10 3.71
N VAL A 22 -0.77 -6.55 3.09
CA VAL A 22 -1.96 -6.01 3.78
C VAL A 22 -2.62 -7.09 4.63
N GLY A 23 -2.83 -8.28 4.08
CA GLY A 23 -3.46 -9.40 4.80
C GLY A 23 -2.66 -9.84 6.02
N LYS A 24 -1.33 -9.91 5.91
CA LYS A 24 -0.46 -10.23 7.05
C LYS A 24 -0.56 -9.20 8.17
N LEU A 25 -0.44 -7.92 7.84
CA LEU A 25 -0.49 -6.83 8.83
C LEU A 25 -1.90 -6.66 9.43
N TRP A 26 -2.95 -6.84 8.62
CA TRP A 26 -4.32 -6.72 9.11
C TRP A 26 -4.73 -7.91 9.98
N GLY A 27 -4.23 -9.12 9.68
CA GLY A 27 -4.42 -10.29 10.52
C GLY A 27 -3.89 -10.14 11.95
N ASP A 28 -2.92 -9.25 12.17
CA ASP A 28 -2.41 -8.91 13.51
C ASP A 28 -3.31 -7.90 14.26
N SER A 29 -4.34 -7.35 13.62
CA SER A 29 -5.25 -6.35 14.20
C SER A 29 -6.70 -6.61 13.76
N PRO A 30 -7.27 -7.76 14.15
CA PRO A 30 -8.58 -8.22 13.66
C PRO A 30 -9.74 -7.30 14.06
N ASP A 31 -9.57 -6.48 15.11
CA ASP A 31 -10.58 -5.54 15.58
C ASP A 31 -10.80 -4.34 14.64
N LEU A 32 -9.81 -4.04 13.80
CA LEU A 32 -9.92 -2.96 12.82
C LEU A 32 -10.75 -3.45 11.63
N ARG A 33 -11.78 -2.69 11.23
CA ARG A 33 -12.41 -2.90 9.91
C ARG A 33 -11.41 -2.50 8.82
N PHE A 34 -11.52 -3.12 7.65
CA PHE A 34 -10.58 -2.91 6.54
C PHE A 34 -10.28 -1.44 6.25
N GLY A 35 -11.32 -0.60 6.10
CA GLY A 35 -11.14 0.83 5.84
C GLY A 35 -10.41 1.58 6.97
N GLN A 36 -10.64 1.21 8.23
CA GLN A 36 -9.93 1.80 9.38
C GLN A 36 -8.46 1.38 9.38
N PHE A 37 -8.17 0.12 9.07
CA PHE A 37 -6.82 -0.38 8.92
C PHE A 37 -6.06 0.37 7.82
N ILE A 38 -6.65 0.51 6.62
CA ILE A 38 -6.06 1.26 5.50
C ILE A 38 -5.82 2.73 5.88
N GLN A 39 -6.78 3.38 6.54
CA GLN A 39 -6.61 4.75 7.02
C GLN A 39 -5.49 4.86 8.07
N ASN A 40 -5.33 3.88 8.95
CA ASN A 40 -4.28 3.90 9.97
C ASN A 40 -2.87 3.71 9.39
N ILE A 41 -2.72 2.91 8.32
CA ILE A 41 -1.42 2.70 7.65
C ILE A 41 -1.08 3.84 6.71
N PHE A 42 -2.02 4.23 5.84
CA PHE A 42 -1.74 5.10 4.71
C PHE A 42 -2.31 6.52 4.87
N GLY A 43 -3.25 6.69 5.80
CA GLY A 43 -3.86 7.98 6.07
C GLY A 43 -2.87 8.92 6.75
N SER A 44 -2.77 10.13 6.22
CA SER A 44 -2.09 11.21 6.91
C SER A 44 -3.03 11.85 7.94
N ALA A 45 -2.50 12.26 9.09
CA ALA A 45 -3.21 13.19 10.00
C ALA A 45 -3.49 14.55 9.33
N ILE A 46 -2.82 14.84 8.20
CA ILE A 46 -2.99 16.05 7.41
C ILE A 46 -4.13 15.82 6.41
N ARG A 47 -5.19 16.64 6.51
CA ARG A 47 -6.42 16.57 5.70
C ARG A 47 -6.23 16.57 4.18
N ASN A 48 -5.04 16.89 3.67
CA ASN A 48 -4.75 17.07 2.24
C ASN A 48 -3.86 15.98 1.63
N GLN A 49 -3.63 14.85 2.31
CA GLN A 49 -2.95 13.68 1.71
C GLN A 49 -3.83 12.43 1.76
N PRO A 50 -4.88 12.36 0.93
CA PRO A 50 -5.64 11.14 0.70
C PRO A 50 -4.78 9.92 0.39
N VAL A 51 -5.25 8.76 0.86
CA VAL A 51 -4.60 7.45 0.64
C VAL A 51 -4.35 7.16 -0.84
N TYR A 52 -5.22 7.62 -1.74
CA TYR A 52 -5.14 7.37 -3.18
C TYR A 52 -4.07 8.18 -3.93
N PHE A 53 -3.37 9.12 -3.26
CA PHE A 53 -2.26 9.86 -3.90
C PHE A 53 -0.91 9.14 -3.82
N LYS A 54 -0.82 8.01 -3.11
CA LYS A 54 0.42 7.24 -3.01
C LYS A 54 0.56 6.32 -4.21
N GLU A 55 1.73 6.33 -4.82
CA GLU A 55 2.06 5.37 -5.87
C GLU A 55 2.26 3.97 -5.28
N ASP A 56 2.13 2.94 -6.12
CA ASP A 56 2.20 1.54 -5.69
C ASP A 56 3.54 1.18 -5.03
N ASP A 57 4.65 1.76 -5.49
CA ASP A 57 5.98 1.50 -4.94
C ASP A 57 6.15 2.15 -3.56
N GLU A 58 5.54 3.32 -3.34
CA GLU A 58 5.49 3.96 -2.02
C GLU A 58 4.66 3.13 -1.04
N VAL A 59 3.50 2.64 -1.48
CA VAL A 59 2.64 1.74 -0.72
C VAL A 59 3.43 0.49 -0.32
N GLU A 60 4.13 -0.12 -1.28
CA GLU A 60 4.88 -1.35 -1.06
C GLU A 60 6.04 -1.15 -0.08
N LYS A 61 6.78 -0.03 -0.18
CA LYS A 61 7.85 0.35 0.78
C LYS A 61 7.33 0.52 2.21
N ILE A 62 6.17 1.17 2.39
CA ILE A 62 5.55 1.34 3.71
C ILE A 62 5.21 -0.01 4.32
N LEU A 63 4.59 -0.90 3.53
CA LEU A 63 4.20 -2.23 3.99
C LEU A 63 5.42 -3.08 4.37
N ASP A 64 6.49 -3.04 3.57
CA ASP A 64 7.74 -3.75 3.86
C ASP A 64 8.42 -3.23 5.13
N TYR A 65 8.42 -1.91 5.34
CA TYR A 65 8.92 -1.30 6.58
C TYR A 65 8.16 -1.80 7.82
N LEU A 66 6.83 -1.84 7.76
CA LEU A 66 5.99 -2.29 8.86
C LEU A 66 6.17 -3.78 9.17
N LEU A 67 6.28 -4.61 8.13
CA LEU A 67 6.59 -6.04 8.28
C LEU A 67 8.00 -6.27 8.85
N GLY A 68 8.97 -5.41 8.50
CA GLY A 68 10.32 -5.43 9.03
C GLY A 68 10.39 -5.13 10.53
N ARG A 69 9.61 -4.15 11.02
CA ARG A 69 9.51 -3.83 12.46
C ARG A 69 9.04 -5.03 13.30
N LYS A 70 8.22 -5.92 12.74
CA LYS A 70 7.74 -7.13 13.45
C LYS A 70 8.85 -8.16 13.72
N LYS A 71 9.98 -8.11 12.99
CA LYS A 71 11.07 -9.09 13.14
C LYS A 71 12.07 -8.75 14.26
N SER A 72 11.85 -7.68 15.03
CA SER A 72 12.71 -7.25 16.14
C SER A 72 12.08 -7.53 17.50
#